data_AF-A0A7Y5GNN4-F1
#
_entry.id   AF-A0A7Y5GNN4-F1
#
_cell.length_a   1.000
_cell.length_b   1.000
_cell.length_c   1.000
_cell.angle_alpha   90.00
_cell.angle_beta   90.00
_cell.angle_gamma   90.00
#
_symmetry.space_group_name_H-M   'P 1'
#
loop_
_entity.id
_entity.type
_entity.pdbx_description
1 polymer ?
#
loop_
_entity_poly.entity_id
_entity_poly.type
_entity_poly.pdbx_seq_one_letter_code
_entity_poly.pdbx_strand_id
1 'polypeptide(L)'
;MSKGRLVAGLQFPNGLHKWLPYVWVDNFHNDRAVVDDGENMGYMDRQGNICIPLIYFVAEDFSEGLAFANDGDRTFLLDTEGKTIRQWDEVFITSRFRNGTALISRLVEDGEKAEEALINTKGEFITPFAPKRQLHDIADAFTDIETEDDQWHEGIQRIITED
;
A
#
# COMPACT_ATOMS: atom_id res chain seq x y z
N MET A 1 10.96 13.64 5.29
CA MET A 1 9.99 14.77 5.28
C MET A 1 9.13 14.57 4.04
N SER A 2 7.79 14.57 4.04
CA SER A 2 6.82 15.19 4.97
C SER A 2 5.51 14.38 5.03
N LYS A 3 5.16 13.82 6.20
CA LYS A 3 3.77 13.45 6.50
C LYS A 3 2.97 14.73 6.73
N GLY A 4 1.83 14.87 6.05
CA GLY A 4 0.96 16.04 6.16
C GLY A 4 -0.37 15.69 6.80
N ARG A 5 -0.95 16.63 7.54
CA ARG A 5 -2.34 16.56 8.00
C ARG A 5 -3.18 17.50 7.14
N LEU A 6 -4.18 16.96 6.45
CA LEU A 6 -5.20 17.79 5.81
C LEU A 6 -6.18 18.31 6.87
N VAL A 7 -6.53 19.58 6.76
CA VAL A 7 -7.66 20.22 7.46
C VAL A 7 -8.60 20.77 6.38
N ALA A 8 -9.06 19.89 5.50
CA ALA A 8 -9.85 20.25 4.32
C ALA A 8 -10.95 19.21 4.07
N GLY A 9 -11.98 19.60 3.31
CA GLY A 9 -13.02 18.67 2.86
C GLY A 9 -12.49 17.71 1.80
N LEU A 10 -12.77 16.42 1.95
CA LEU A 10 -12.48 15.40 0.92
C LEU A 10 -13.63 15.31 -0.08
N GLN A 11 -13.30 15.26 -1.37
CA GLN A 11 -14.26 15.01 -2.44
C GLN A 11 -14.25 13.53 -2.84
N PHE A 12 -15.41 12.88 -2.74
CA PHE A 12 -15.60 11.46 -3.05
C PHE A 12 -16.06 11.25 -4.50
N PRO A 13 -15.89 10.04 -5.09
CA PRO A 13 -16.31 9.75 -6.46
C PRO A 13 -17.78 10.03 -6.78
N ASN A 14 -18.65 9.97 -5.76
CA ASN A 14 -20.07 10.28 -5.88
C ASN A 14 -20.38 11.79 -5.83
N GLY A 15 -19.36 12.65 -5.80
CA GLY A 15 -19.50 14.10 -5.68
C GLY A 15 -19.79 14.59 -4.26
N LEU A 16 -19.77 13.70 -3.24
CA LEU A 16 -19.96 14.10 -1.85
C LEU A 16 -18.69 14.82 -1.33
N HIS A 17 -18.89 15.89 -0.57
CA HIS A 17 -17.83 16.56 0.16
C HIS A 17 -17.98 16.24 1.66
N LYS A 18 -16.95 15.65 2.28
CA LYS A 18 -16.94 15.37 3.73
C LYS A 18 -15.81 16.15 4.40
N TRP A 19 -16.17 16.97 5.38
CA TRP A 19 -15.20 17.55 6.30
C TRP A 19 -14.84 16.51 7.35
N LEU A 20 -13.54 16.21 7.43
CA LEU A 20 -12.99 15.28 8.39
C LEU A 20 -11.97 16.04 9.24
N PRO A 21 -12.15 16.11 10.56
CA PRO A 21 -11.36 16.99 11.41
C PRO A 21 -9.87 16.59 11.49
N TYR A 22 -9.51 15.37 11.06
CA TYR A 22 -8.15 14.86 11.01
C TYR A 22 -8.04 13.82 9.89
N VAL A 23 -7.35 14.17 8.81
CA VAL A 23 -7.01 13.21 7.74
C VAL A 23 -5.51 13.23 7.55
N TRP A 24 -4.90 12.04 7.58
CA TRP A 24 -3.50 11.87 7.23
C TRP A 24 -3.38 11.56 5.76
N VAL A 25 -2.39 12.18 5.12
CA VAL A 25 -2.03 11.90 3.74
C VAL A 25 -0.55 11.63 3.68
N ASP A 26 -0.20 10.48 3.11
CA ASP A 26 1.21 10.12 2.87
C ASP A 26 1.73 10.76 1.56
N ASN A 27 2.96 10.45 1.18
CA ASN A 27 3.55 10.98 -0.04
C ASN A 27 2.87 10.43 -1.28
N PHE A 28 3.03 11.15 -2.39
CA PHE A 28 2.54 10.65 -3.67
C PHE A 28 3.51 9.62 -4.24
N HIS A 29 2.99 8.43 -4.52
CA HIS A 29 3.65 7.37 -5.27
C HIS A 29 2.75 6.96 -6.44
N ASN A 30 3.30 6.90 -7.65
CA ASN A 30 2.52 6.64 -8.88
C ASN A 30 1.24 7.51 -8.99
N ASP A 31 1.36 8.80 -8.66
CA ASP A 31 0.27 9.79 -8.66
C ASP A 31 -0.90 9.45 -7.73
N ARG A 32 -0.66 8.64 -6.71
CA ARG A 32 -1.59 8.28 -5.64
C ARG A 32 -0.96 8.56 -4.30
N ALA A 33 -1.74 9.08 -3.36
CA ALA A 33 -1.33 9.18 -1.97
C ALA A 33 -2.33 8.40 -1.11
N VAL A 34 -1.83 7.66 -0.13
CA VAL A 34 -2.68 7.03 0.89
C VAL A 34 -3.37 8.12 1.69
N VAL A 35 -4.66 7.96 1.92
CA VAL A 35 -5.49 8.81 2.77
C VAL A 35 -6.02 7.97 3.90
N ASP A 36 -5.88 8.45 5.13
CA ASP A 36 -6.34 7.78 6.35
C ASP A 36 -7.24 8.75 7.14
N ASP A 37 -8.50 8.36 7.36
CA ASP A 37 -9.47 9.14 8.13
C ASP A 37 -9.54 8.76 9.63
N GLY A 38 -8.66 7.87 10.08
CA GLY A 38 -8.60 7.34 11.43
C GLY A 38 -9.37 6.04 11.64
N GLU A 39 -10.22 5.64 10.69
CA GLU A 39 -10.93 4.36 10.70
C GLU A 39 -10.59 3.52 9.46
N ASN A 40 -10.54 4.16 8.29
CA ASN A 40 -10.28 3.51 7.03
C ASN A 40 -9.27 4.29 6.18
N MET A 41 -8.59 3.54 5.34
CA MET A 41 -7.62 4.00 4.37
C MET A 41 -8.13 3.79 2.94
N GLY A 42 -7.63 4.63 2.05
CA GLY A 42 -7.93 4.66 0.62
C GLY A 42 -6.90 5.52 -0.09
N TYR A 43 -7.21 5.99 -1.30
CA TYR A 43 -6.24 6.77 -2.07
C TYR A 43 -6.83 7.99 -2.73
N MET A 44 -6.05 9.06 -2.77
CA MET A 44 -6.34 10.28 -3.50
C MET A 44 -5.41 10.50 -4.67
N ASP A 45 -5.91 11.19 -5.69
CA ASP A 45 -5.11 11.71 -6.79
C ASP A 45 -4.43 13.05 -6.43
N ARG A 46 -3.56 13.55 -7.31
CA ARG A 46 -2.86 14.83 -7.13
C ARG A 46 -3.79 16.05 -7.17
N GLN A 47 -5.03 15.89 -7.63
CA GLN A 47 -6.02 16.95 -7.68
C GLN A 47 -6.82 17.05 -6.38
N GLY A 48 -6.68 16.11 -5.45
CA GLY A 48 -7.40 16.10 -4.19
C GLY A 48 -8.60 15.15 -4.16
N ASN A 49 -8.88 14.43 -5.24
CA ASN A 49 -10.06 13.57 -5.32
C ASN A 49 -9.75 12.21 -4.71
N ILE A 50 -10.66 11.66 -3.93
CA ILE A 50 -10.60 10.26 -3.51
C ILE A 50 -10.87 9.40 -4.75
N CYS A 51 -9.83 8.79 -5.30
CA CYS A 51 -9.89 7.97 -6.51
C CYS A 51 -10.08 6.48 -6.18
N ILE A 52 -9.66 6.05 -4.98
CA ILE A 52 -9.93 4.73 -4.42
C ILE A 52 -10.60 4.93 -3.05
N PRO A 53 -11.79 4.35 -2.81
CA PRO A 53 -12.55 4.58 -1.58
C PRO A 53 -11.79 4.25 -0.28
N LEU A 54 -12.10 5.00 0.78
CA LEU A 54 -11.63 4.77 2.16
C LEU A 54 -12.38 3.57 2.77
N ILE A 55 -12.02 2.36 2.36
CA ILE A 55 -12.69 1.12 2.80
C ILE A 55 -11.73 0.05 3.31
N TYR A 56 -10.42 0.33 3.29
CA TYR A 56 -9.40 -0.62 3.72
C TYR A 56 -8.99 -0.31 5.16
N PHE A 57 -8.72 -1.33 5.95
CA PHE A 57 -8.15 -1.16 7.28
C PHE A 57 -6.68 -0.72 7.20
N VAL A 58 -5.93 -1.26 6.22
CA VAL A 58 -4.55 -0.87 5.91
C VAL A 58 -4.39 -0.70 4.40
N ALA A 59 -3.67 0.32 3.97
CA ALA A 59 -3.31 0.56 2.58
C ALA A 59 -1.84 0.97 2.48
N GLU A 60 -1.07 0.26 1.64
CA GLU A 60 0.35 0.54 1.39
C GLU A 60 0.52 1.54 0.24
N ASP A 61 1.66 2.22 0.20
CA ASP A 61 2.01 3.10 -0.92
C ASP A 61 2.08 2.32 -2.24
N PHE A 62 1.73 2.99 -3.34
CA PHE A 62 1.93 2.43 -4.67
C PHE A 62 3.42 2.25 -4.97
N SER A 63 3.78 1.15 -5.64
CA SER A 63 5.08 0.91 -6.23
C SER A 63 4.90 0.16 -7.54
N GLU A 64 5.59 0.57 -8.59
CA GLU A 64 5.48 -0.03 -9.93
C GLU A 64 4.03 -0.05 -10.48
N GLY A 65 3.20 0.91 -10.05
CA GLY A 65 1.79 0.99 -10.44
C GLY A 65 0.87 0.01 -9.71
N LEU A 66 1.36 -0.62 -8.63
CA LEU A 66 0.63 -1.58 -7.82
C LEU A 66 0.66 -1.19 -6.35
N ALA A 67 -0.40 -1.51 -5.61
CA ALA A 67 -0.41 -1.35 -4.16
C ALA A 67 -1.05 -2.57 -3.50
N PHE A 68 -0.65 -2.83 -2.26
CA PHE A 68 -1.38 -3.75 -1.41
C PHE A 68 -2.33 -2.99 -0.49
N ALA A 69 -3.50 -3.58 -0.24
CA ALA A 69 -4.43 -3.10 0.78
C ALA A 69 -5.04 -4.28 1.53
N ASN A 70 -5.50 -4.08 2.75
CA ASN A 70 -6.12 -5.09 3.58
C ASN A 70 -7.41 -4.56 4.19
N ASP A 71 -8.50 -5.32 4.11
CA ASP A 71 -9.83 -4.93 4.64
C ASP A 71 -10.10 -5.42 6.07
N GLY A 72 -9.10 -5.98 6.74
CA GLY A 72 -9.20 -6.64 8.04
C GLY A 72 -9.17 -8.17 7.93
N ASP A 73 -9.69 -8.73 6.84
CA ASP A 73 -9.78 -10.17 6.62
C ASP A 73 -8.89 -10.64 5.46
N ARG A 74 -8.79 -9.82 4.40
CA ARG A 74 -8.19 -10.18 3.11
C ARG A 74 -7.19 -9.15 2.67
N THR A 75 -6.16 -9.63 1.99
CA THR A 75 -5.16 -8.79 1.35
C THR A 75 -5.42 -8.73 -0.16
N PHE A 76 -5.43 -7.52 -0.70
CA PHE A 76 -5.69 -7.20 -2.10
C PHE A 76 -4.43 -6.67 -2.76
N LEU A 77 -4.19 -7.09 -3.98
CA LEU A 77 -3.29 -6.43 -4.93
C LEU A 77 -4.12 -5.57 -5.86
N LEU A 78 -3.90 -4.26 -5.82
CA LEU A 78 -4.64 -3.25 -6.57
C LEU A 78 -3.77 -2.65 -7.68
N ASP A 79 -4.38 -2.30 -8.81
CA ASP A 79 -3.80 -1.33 -9.74
C ASP A 79 -4.08 0.12 -9.33
N THR A 80 -3.52 1.09 -10.06
CA THR A 80 -3.70 2.53 -9.79
C THR A 80 -5.13 3.04 -9.96
N GLU A 81 -6.03 2.26 -10.55
CA GLU A 81 -7.46 2.56 -10.66
C GLU A 81 -8.25 1.93 -9.49
N GLY A 82 -7.59 1.22 -8.58
CA GLY A 82 -8.20 0.53 -7.45
C GLY A 82 -8.84 -0.80 -7.84
N LYS A 83 -8.57 -1.33 -9.03
CA LYS A 83 -9.09 -2.63 -9.44
C LYS A 83 -8.25 -3.73 -8.81
N THR A 84 -8.93 -4.69 -8.19
CA THR A 84 -8.30 -5.91 -7.67
C THR A 84 -7.74 -6.76 -8.81
N ILE A 85 -6.41 -6.90 -8.84
CA ILE A 85 -5.68 -7.86 -9.68
C ILE A 85 -5.74 -9.25 -9.04
N ARG A 86 -5.50 -9.30 -7.73
CA ARG A 86 -5.52 -10.53 -6.94
C ARG A 86 -5.94 -10.26 -5.50
N GLN A 87 -6.44 -11.28 -4.83
CA GLN A 87 -6.75 -11.26 -3.40
C GLN A 87 -6.31 -12.57 -2.76
N TRP A 88 -5.98 -12.53 -1.48
CA TRP A 88 -5.63 -13.68 -0.66
C TRP A 88 -6.26 -13.55 0.73
N ASP A 89 -6.67 -14.68 1.28
CA ASP A 89 -7.10 -14.80 2.67
C ASP A 89 -5.87 -15.06 3.55
N GLU A 90 -5.81 -14.48 4.74
CA GLU A 90 -4.79 -14.77 5.78
C GLU A 90 -3.32 -14.54 5.35
N VAL A 91 -3.10 -13.63 4.41
CA VAL A 91 -1.75 -13.22 3.96
C VAL A 91 -1.44 -11.81 4.45
N PHE A 92 -0.22 -11.61 4.93
CA PHE A 92 0.34 -10.34 5.36
C PHE A 92 1.37 -9.83 4.34
N ILE A 93 1.40 -8.52 4.14
CA ILE A 93 2.32 -7.87 3.20
C ILE A 93 3.64 -7.65 3.93
N THR A 94 4.78 -8.01 3.32
CA THR A 94 6.11 -7.81 3.92
C THR A 94 7.04 -6.95 3.08
N SER A 95 6.66 -6.65 1.84
CA SER A 95 7.38 -5.70 0.98
C SER A 95 6.46 -5.14 -0.10
N ARG A 96 6.83 -3.95 -0.61
CA ARG A 96 6.26 -3.39 -1.85
C ARG A 96 6.91 -4.04 -3.08
N PHE A 97 6.32 -3.83 -4.25
CA PHE A 97 6.94 -4.28 -5.50
C PHE A 97 8.27 -3.56 -5.76
N ARG A 98 9.31 -4.33 -6.09
CA ARG A 98 10.60 -3.86 -6.60
C ARG A 98 11.10 -4.85 -7.65
N ASN A 99 11.51 -4.32 -8.80
CA ASN A 99 11.94 -5.07 -9.97
C ASN A 99 10.93 -6.16 -10.40
N GLY A 100 9.64 -5.86 -10.30
CA GLY A 100 8.56 -6.77 -10.70
C GLY A 100 8.21 -7.87 -9.71
N THR A 101 8.74 -7.83 -8.48
CA THR A 101 8.48 -8.86 -7.46
C THR A 101 8.18 -8.27 -6.09
N ALA A 102 7.47 -9.03 -5.26
CA ALA A 102 7.20 -8.71 -3.86
C ALA A 102 7.14 -9.99 -3.01
N LEU A 103 7.49 -9.87 -1.74
CA LEU A 103 7.27 -10.87 -0.70
C LEU A 103 5.92 -10.67 -0.02
N ILE A 104 5.24 -11.78 0.20
CA ILE A 104 4.06 -11.90 1.05
C ILE A 104 4.26 -13.01 2.07
N SER A 105 3.61 -12.91 3.22
CA SER A 105 3.73 -13.87 4.32
C SER A 105 2.39 -14.46 4.72
N ARG A 106 2.41 -15.65 5.31
CA ARG A 106 1.27 -16.22 6.04
C ARG A 106 1.72 -16.73 7.40
N LEU A 107 0.82 -16.74 8.37
CA LEU A 107 1.07 -17.39 9.66
C LEU A 107 0.93 -18.91 9.51
N VAL A 108 1.74 -19.65 10.26
CA VAL A 108 1.63 -21.12 10.42
C VAL A 108 0.85 -21.42 11.71
N GLU A 109 0.19 -22.58 11.82
CA GLU A 109 -0.77 -22.99 12.87
C GLU A 109 -0.42 -22.56 14.32
N ASP A 110 0.86 -22.49 14.69
CA ASP A 110 1.29 -22.09 16.04
C ASP A 110 1.34 -20.57 16.26
N GLY A 111 1.07 -19.74 15.25
CA GLY A 111 1.11 -18.27 15.30
C GLY A 111 2.50 -17.65 15.49
N GLU A 112 3.51 -18.44 15.86
CA GLU A 112 4.86 -17.97 16.16
C GLU A 112 5.77 -17.88 14.93
N LYS A 113 5.37 -18.47 13.79
CA LYS A 113 6.18 -18.54 12.58
C LYS A 113 5.41 -18.03 11.38
N ALA A 114 6.12 -17.27 10.53
CA ALA A 114 5.65 -16.88 9.23
C ALA A 114 6.42 -17.63 8.13
N GLU A 115 5.68 -18.10 7.13
CA GLU A 115 6.25 -18.50 5.85
C GLU A 115 6.09 -17.35 4.87
N GLU A 116 7.11 -17.12 4.06
CA GLU A 116 7.12 -16.11 3.00
C GLU A 116 6.98 -16.77 1.64
N ALA A 117 6.52 -16.03 0.64
CA ALA A 117 6.54 -16.42 -0.76
C ALA A 117 6.81 -15.21 -1.64
N LEU A 118 7.55 -15.41 -2.74
CA LEU A 118 7.79 -14.39 -3.75
C LEU A 118 6.67 -14.44 -4.80
N ILE A 119 6.12 -13.29 -5.15
CA ILE A 119 5.11 -13.14 -6.19
C ILE A 119 5.56 -12.14 -7.26
N ASN A 120 5.04 -12.30 -8.48
CA ASN A 120 5.20 -11.31 -9.55
C ASN A 120 4.09 -10.23 -9.53
N THR A 121 4.19 -9.24 -10.42
CA THR A 121 3.22 -8.13 -10.56
C THR A 121 1.77 -8.53 -10.88
N LYS A 122 1.53 -9.79 -11.25
CA LYS A 122 0.18 -10.35 -11.44
C LYS A 122 -0.35 -11.06 -10.19
N GLY A 123 0.43 -11.10 -9.11
CA GLY A 123 0.15 -11.88 -7.92
C GLY A 123 0.32 -13.40 -8.13
N GLU A 124 1.10 -13.81 -9.12
CA GLU A 124 1.43 -15.23 -9.32
C GLU A 124 2.65 -15.60 -8.48
N PHE A 125 2.58 -16.73 -7.78
CA PHE A 125 3.68 -17.27 -6.99
C PHE A 125 4.86 -17.63 -7.89
N ILE A 126 6.00 -17.00 -7.64
CA ILE A 126 7.31 -17.39 -8.19
C ILE A 126 7.90 -18.51 -7.33
N THR A 127 7.74 -18.41 -6.01
CA THR A 127 8.13 -19.47 -5.06
C THR A 127 6.91 -19.96 -4.27
N PRO A 128 6.89 -21.23 -3.82
CA PRO A 128 5.95 -21.65 -2.78
C PRO A 128 6.25 -20.94 -1.46
N PHE A 129 5.29 -20.99 -0.52
CA PHE A 129 5.51 -20.58 0.84
C PHE A 129 6.62 -21.42 1.50
N ALA A 130 7.60 -20.77 2.10
CA ALA A 130 8.70 -21.41 2.81
C ALA A 130 9.15 -20.55 4.01
N PRO A 131 9.83 -21.15 5.02
CA PRO A 131 10.34 -20.39 6.15
C PRO A 131 11.29 -19.26 5.71
N LYS A 132 11.11 -18.06 6.27
CA LYS A 132 11.87 -16.83 5.93
C LYS A 132 13.38 -17.02 5.72
N ARG A 133 14.03 -17.81 6.58
CA ARG A 133 15.48 -18.08 6.50
C ARG A 133 15.92 -18.75 5.18
N GLN A 134 15.03 -19.47 4.49
CA GLN A 134 15.33 -20.10 3.21
C GLN A 134 15.10 -19.16 2.02
N LEU A 135 14.32 -18.08 2.22
CA LEU A 135 13.96 -17.16 1.16
C LEU A 135 14.81 -15.91 1.13
N HIS A 136 15.43 -15.49 2.24
CA HIS A 136 16.34 -14.34 2.23
C HIS A 136 17.49 -14.55 1.23
N ASP A 137 18.09 -15.75 1.19
CA ASP A 137 19.16 -16.08 0.24
C ASP A 137 18.71 -16.04 -1.24
N ILE A 138 17.42 -16.28 -1.49
CA ILE A 138 16.83 -16.29 -2.84
C ILE A 138 16.38 -14.87 -3.21
N ALA A 139 15.72 -14.17 -2.29
CA ALA A 139 15.27 -12.79 -2.45
C ALA A 139 16.46 -11.87 -2.69
N ASP A 140 17.54 -11.97 -1.92
CA ASP A 140 18.77 -11.18 -2.13
C ASP A 140 19.39 -11.42 -3.52
N ALA A 141 19.16 -12.59 -4.13
CA ALA A 141 19.64 -12.91 -5.47
C ALA A 141 18.75 -12.37 -6.60
N PHE A 142 17.49 -12.02 -6.32
CA PHE A 142 16.51 -11.52 -7.30
C PHE A 142 16.11 -10.05 -7.09
N THR A 143 16.30 -9.56 -5.88
CA THR A 143 15.95 -8.22 -5.43
C THR A 143 17.16 -7.73 -4.67
N ASP A 144 17.87 -6.73 -5.19
CA ASP A 144 18.87 -6.01 -4.41
C ASP A 144 18.13 -5.35 -3.22
N ILE A 145 17.93 -6.11 -2.14
CA ILE A 145 17.47 -5.63 -0.84
C ILE A 145 18.72 -5.02 -0.17
N GLU A 146 19.37 -4.07 -0.83
CA GLU A 146 20.10 -3.06 -0.07
C GLU A 146 19.02 -2.20 0.57
N THR A 147 18.97 -2.23 1.90
CA THR A 147 18.16 -1.34 2.74
C THR A 147 18.63 0.11 2.67
N GLU A 148 19.30 0.52 1.59
CA GLU A 148 19.82 1.86 1.41
C GLU A 148 18.89 2.67 0.50
N ASP A 149 18.35 3.73 1.12
CA ASP A 149 17.98 4.98 0.48
C ASP A 149 16.99 4.90 -0.69
N ASP A 150 15.69 4.84 -0.35
CA ASP A 150 14.62 5.36 -1.20
C ASP A 150 14.75 6.89 -1.35
N GLN A 151 15.80 7.34 -2.06
CA GLN A 151 15.95 8.72 -2.51
C GLN A 151 14.98 8.97 -3.65
N TRP A 152 13.69 9.24 -3.38
CA TRP A 152 12.81 10.15 -4.16
C TRP A 152 11.53 10.39 -3.33
N HIS A 153 11.50 11.48 -2.55
CA HIS A 153 10.28 11.96 -1.90
C HIS A 153 9.72 13.15 -2.67
N GLU A 154 8.60 12.97 -3.37
CA GLU A 154 7.74 14.08 -3.78
C GLU A 154 6.68 14.30 -2.71
N GLY A 155 7.05 15.01 -1.65
CA GLY A 155 6.10 15.48 -0.64
C GLY A 155 5.25 16.63 -1.19
N ILE A 156 3.94 16.57 -1.03
CA ILE A 156 3.14 17.79 -1.04
C ILE A 156 3.12 18.37 0.36
N GLN A 157 3.60 19.61 0.46
CA GLN A 157 3.14 20.58 1.44
C GLN A 157 2.13 21.47 0.73
N ARG A 158 0.84 21.35 1.05
CA ARG A 158 -0.12 22.42 0.73
C ARG A 158 -1.15 22.59 1.83
N ILE A 159 -0.85 23.58 2.66
CA ILE A 159 -1.82 24.36 3.42
C ILE A 159 -2.77 24.97 2.39
N ILE A 160 -4.04 24.58 2.40
CA ILE A 160 -5.10 25.41 1.83
C ILE A 160 -5.90 25.92 3.03
N THR A 161 -5.45 27.05 3.55
CA THR A 161 -6.30 27.98 4.28
C THR A 161 -7.04 28.78 3.21
N GLU A 162 -8.36 28.67 3.16
CA GLU A 162 -9.20 29.72 2.58
C GLU A 162 -10.31 30.06 3.58
N ASP A 163 -10.62 31.35 3.62
CA ASP A 163 -11.21 32.15 4.71
C ASP A 163 -12.61 31.76 5.19
#